data_AF-A0A1S4CD39-F1
#
_entry.id   AF-A0A1S4CD39-F1
#
_cell.length_a   1.000
_cell.length_b   1.000
_cell.length_c   1.000
_cell.angle_alpha   90.00
_cell.angle_beta   90.00
_cell.angle_gamma   90.00
#
_symmetry.space_group_name_H-M   'P 1'
#
loop_
_entity.id
_entity.type
_entity.pdbx_description
1 polymer ?
#
loop_
_entity_poly.entity_id
_entity_poly.type
_entity_poly.pdbx_seq_one_letter_code
_entity_poly.pdbx_strand_id
1 'polypeptide(L)'
;MDSSTATALLTELQSSSKFTTNTYNNFSNYLHEFTTLSKPNKSSKSTDVTTIIRSLAKQFLSFLNKALSLLPKRLSESPRIPDESAPHLFDIYRLCLNCLECISSQLSCKPYTIQAQRVRYIHCLESWEKYEEAECEGLSVLKVLRDNAIGKTKAETKKSKLVVSTQQHLLPQLAEENVDQEFALLVVEIVVTLVKCASLIQNKAVSEYHGLLDLVKEVAPWFKVLDANAQDKLHRVLVTYLNRITMTMFGDFTKFSGDLVREFCKEALCQIKNSSLNDQLFKFARKICSSIFSQELEKCFGVVDTLKYVLDTMAAEMK
;
A
#
# COMPACT_ATOMS: atom_id res chain seq x y z
N MET A 1 -3.60 -11.52 35.00
CA MET A 1 -2.88 -12.17 33.90
C MET A 1 -1.39 -11.93 34.08
N ASP A 2 -0.59 -12.95 33.86
CA ASP A 2 0.78 -13.00 34.33
C ASP A 2 1.72 -12.12 33.49
N SER A 3 2.19 -11.03 34.11
CA SER A 3 3.27 -10.19 33.59
C SER A 3 4.51 -11.00 33.21
N SER A 4 4.70 -12.20 33.80
CA SER A 4 5.78 -13.12 33.47
C SER A 4 5.64 -13.70 32.05
N THR A 5 4.44 -14.08 31.60
CA THR A 5 4.21 -14.60 30.23
C THR A 5 4.45 -13.52 29.19
N ALA A 6 3.94 -12.31 29.43
CA ALA A 6 4.15 -11.17 28.52
C ALA A 6 5.64 -10.86 28.35
N THR A 7 6.40 -10.89 29.46
CA THR A 7 7.84 -10.63 29.46
C THR A 7 8.58 -11.74 28.73
N ALA A 8 8.26 -13.01 28.99
CA ALA A 8 8.87 -14.15 28.32
C ALA A 8 8.71 -14.10 26.79
N LEU A 9 7.50 -13.78 26.30
CA LEU A 9 7.24 -13.64 24.86
C LEU A 9 8.01 -12.48 24.23
N LEU A 10 8.10 -11.34 24.91
CA LEU A 10 8.87 -10.19 24.43
C LEU A 10 10.38 -10.48 24.43
N THR A 11 10.88 -11.20 25.44
CA THR A 11 12.27 -11.66 25.47
C THR A 11 12.54 -12.64 24.32
N GLU A 12 11.68 -13.64 24.11
CA GLU A 12 11.78 -14.57 22.98
C GLU A 12 11.81 -13.80 21.65
N LEU A 13 10.89 -12.85 21.45
CA LEU A 13 10.85 -12.01 20.25
C LEU A 13 12.12 -11.17 20.07
N GLN A 14 12.70 -10.68 21.16
CA GLN A 14 13.88 -9.82 21.10
C GLN A 14 15.17 -10.60 20.85
N SER A 15 15.33 -11.80 21.43
CA SER A 15 16.62 -12.51 21.45
C SER A 15 16.64 -13.84 20.71
N SER A 16 15.50 -14.43 20.37
CA SER A 16 15.48 -15.72 19.68
C SER A 16 15.95 -15.60 18.23
N SER A 17 16.80 -16.52 17.80
CA SER A 17 17.24 -16.67 16.41
C SER A 17 16.32 -17.59 15.59
N LYS A 18 15.42 -18.34 16.24
CA LYS A 18 14.52 -19.29 15.59
C LYS A 18 13.09 -19.10 16.06
N PHE A 19 12.18 -18.98 15.10
CA PHE A 19 10.74 -18.86 15.34
C PHE A 19 10.04 -20.05 14.70
N THR A 20 9.08 -20.62 15.41
CA THR A 20 8.36 -21.82 14.96
C THR A 20 6.85 -21.64 15.15
N THR A 21 6.07 -22.61 14.68
CA THR A 21 4.63 -22.70 14.97
C THR A 21 4.34 -22.63 16.47
N ASN A 22 5.22 -23.19 17.32
CA ASN A 22 5.05 -23.11 18.77
C ASN A 22 5.16 -21.66 19.27
N THR A 23 6.12 -20.89 18.73
CA THR A 23 6.25 -19.47 19.07
C THR A 23 4.99 -18.69 18.68
N TYR A 24 4.48 -18.88 17.47
CA TYR A 24 3.22 -18.26 17.03
C TYR A 24 2.05 -18.67 17.96
N ASN A 25 1.91 -19.96 18.29
CA ASN A 25 0.86 -20.45 19.17
C ASN A 25 0.93 -19.81 20.56
N ASN A 26 2.12 -19.58 21.10
CA ASN A 26 2.27 -18.91 22.39
C ASN A 26 1.77 -17.45 22.35
N PHE A 27 2.07 -16.71 21.26
CA PHE A 27 1.53 -15.37 21.04
C PHE A 27 0.01 -15.39 20.86
N SER A 28 -0.51 -16.31 20.05
CA SER A 28 -1.94 -16.48 19.80
C SER A 28 -2.71 -16.80 21.09
N ASN A 29 -2.19 -17.70 21.92
CA ASN A 29 -2.78 -18.05 23.21
C ASN A 29 -2.77 -16.87 24.19
N TYR A 30 -1.67 -16.11 24.22
CA TYR A 30 -1.58 -14.92 25.08
C TYR A 30 -2.58 -13.82 24.65
N LEU A 31 -2.78 -13.65 23.34
CA LEU A 31 -3.70 -12.67 22.76
C LEU A 31 -5.12 -13.23 22.50
N HIS A 32 -5.45 -14.43 23.02
CA HIS A 32 -6.70 -15.11 22.68
C HIS A 32 -7.95 -14.30 23.06
N GLU A 33 -7.88 -13.42 24.07
CA GLU A 33 -9.01 -12.61 24.50
C GLU A 33 -9.55 -11.71 23.36
N PHE A 34 -8.68 -11.28 22.44
CA PHE A 34 -9.08 -10.51 21.25
C PHE A 34 -9.92 -11.33 20.26
N THR A 35 -9.75 -12.64 20.20
CA THR A 35 -10.52 -13.52 19.29
C THR A 35 -11.98 -13.65 19.71
N THR A 36 -12.28 -13.43 20.99
CA THR A 36 -13.65 -13.50 21.53
C THR A 36 -14.49 -12.27 21.17
N LEU A 37 -13.84 -11.12 20.90
CA LEU A 37 -14.51 -9.88 20.48
C LEU A 37 -15.12 -9.98 19.08
N SER A 38 -14.49 -10.71 18.16
CA SER A 38 -14.90 -10.81 16.75
C SER A 38 -16.17 -11.63 16.54
N LYS A 39 -16.72 -12.26 17.59
CA LYS A 39 -17.99 -13.01 17.54
C LYS A 39 -19.08 -12.21 18.26
N PRO A 40 -19.80 -11.30 17.57
CA PRO A 40 -20.93 -10.63 18.18
C PRO A 40 -22.06 -11.65 18.41
N ASN A 41 -22.20 -12.15 19.63
CA ASN A 41 -23.46 -12.74 20.05
C ASN A 41 -24.52 -11.63 20.03
N LYS A 42 -25.65 -11.87 19.36
CA LYS A 42 -26.74 -10.92 19.04
C LYS A 42 -27.39 -10.20 20.26
N SER A 43 -26.87 -10.35 21.47
CA SER A 43 -27.46 -9.87 22.72
C SER A 43 -26.57 -8.97 23.59
N SER A 44 -25.32 -8.68 23.22
CA SER A 44 -24.47 -7.81 24.05
C SER A 44 -24.85 -6.33 23.86
N LYS A 45 -25.07 -5.62 24.98
CA LYS A 45 -25.30 -4.17 24.95
C LYS A 45 -24.01 -3.47 24.53
N SER A 46 -24.11 -2.40 23.75
CA SER A 46 -22.96 -1.61 23.26
C SER A 46 -22.01 -1.11 24.36
N THR A 47 -22.54 -0.90 25.56
CA THR A 47 -21.79 -0.50 26.77
C THR A 47 -20.84 -1.59 27.28
N ASP A 48 -21.22 -2.87 27.16
CA ASP A 48 -20.41 -4.00 27.62
C ASP A 48 -19.19 -4.18 26.70
N VAL A 49 -19.39 -4.08 25.38
CA VAL A 49 -18.31 -4.16 24.38
C VAL A 49 -17.28 -3.07 24.59
N THR A 50 -17.72 -1.82 24.79
CA THR A 50 -16.81 -0.69 25.04
C THR A 50 -15.97 -0.90 26.31
N THR A 51 -16.57 -1.47 27.35
CA THR A 51 -15.87 -1.75 28.62
C THR A 51 -14.85 -2.87 28.45
N ILE A 52 -15.18 -3.92 27.69
CA ILE A 52 -14.25 -5.00 27.35
C ILE A 52 -13.06 -4.45 26.54
N ILE A 53 -13.31 -3.65 25.50
CA ILE A 53 -12.25 -3.05 24.69
C ILE A 53 -11.33 -2.17 25.56
N ARG A 54 -11.90 -1.37 26.48
CA ARG A 54 -11.10 -0.57 27.42
C ARG A 54 -10.24 -1.43 28.35
N SER A 55 -10.79 -2.53 28.86
CA SER A 55 -10.05 -3.49 29.70
C SER A 55 -8.88 -4.10 28.92
N LEU A 56 -9.14 -4.55 27.69
CA LEU A 56 -8.12 -5.12 26.81
C LEU A 56 -7.04 -4.10 26.46
N ALA A 57 -7.42 -2.87 26.15
CA ALA A 57 -6.47 -1.79 25.91
C ALA A 57 -5.56 -1.57 27.13
N LYS A 58 -6.14 -1.48 28.34
CA LYS A 58 -5.37 -1.32 29.58
C LYS A 58 -4.41 -2.48 29.83
N GLN A 59 -4.81 -3.70 29.47
CA GLN A 59 -4.05 -4.92 29.74
C GLN A 59 -2.94 -5.17 28.72
N PHE A 60 -3.20 -4.97 27.43
CA PHE A 60 -2.34 -5.46 26.36
C PHE A 60 -1.62 -4.35 25.58
N LEU A 61 -2.01 -3.07 25.71
CA LEU A 61 -1.43 -1.99 24.89
C LEU A 61 0.09 -1.86 25.05
N SER A 62 0.62 -1.98 26.26
CA SER A 62 2.05 -1.91 26.51
C SER A 62 2.81 -3.05 25.81
N PHE A 63 2.28 -4.28 25.89
CA PHE A 63 2.81 -5.45 25.21
C PHE A 63 2.76 -5.27 23.69
N LEU A 64 1.61 -4.87 23.13
CA LEU A 64 1.43 -4.66 21.69
C LEU A 64 2.40 -3.62 21.15
N ASN A 65 2.52 -2.47 21.82
CA ASN A 65 3.46 -1.42 21.43
C ASN A 65 4.91 -1.92 21.46
N LYS A 66 5.29 -2.70 22.48
CA LYS A 66 6.63 -3.25 22.57
C LYS A 66 6.89 -4.27 21.47
N ALA A 67 5.97 -5.21 21.23
CA ALA A 67 6.07 -6.20 20.17
C ALA A 67 6.17 -5.54 18.79
N LEU A 68 5.28 -4.60 18.47
CA LEU A 68 5.26 -3.85 17.21
C LEU A 68 6.50 -2.97 17.02
N SER A 69 7.18 -2.57 18.10
CA SER A 69 8.48 -1.88 18.00
C SER A 69 9.66 -2.81 17.73
N LEU A 70 9.54 -4.11 18.06
CA LEU A 70 10.57 -5.13 17.89
C LEU A 70 10.46 -5.84 16.55
N LEU A 71 9.25 -6.19 16.13
CA LEU A 71 8.99 -7.00 14.92
C LEU A 71 9.65 -6.44 13.64
N PRO A 72 9.52 -5.14 13.30
CA PRO A 72 10.22 -4.59 12.13
C PRO A 72 11.73 -4.73 12.24
N LYS A 73 12.28 -4.54 13.45
CA LYS A 73 13.73 -4.63 13.68
C LYS A 73 14.21 -6.06 13.44
N ARG A 74 13.51 -7.05 13.98
CA ARG A 74 13.83 -8.47 13.78
C ARG A 74 13.76 -8.88 12.30
N LEU A 75 12.78 -8.36 11.56
CA LEU A 75 12.63 -8.65 10.13
C LEU A 75 13.64 -7.91 9.24
N SER A 76 14.27 -6.85 9.74
CA SER A 76 15.27 -6.05 9.02
C SER A 76 16.70 -6.25 9.54
N GLU A 77 16.93 -7.24 10.40
CA GLU A 77 18.25 -7.52 10.98
C GLU A 77 19.27 -8.04 9.96
N SER A 78 20.55 -7.76 10.24
CA SER A 78 21.69 -8.28 9.51
C SER A 78 22.67 -8.93 10.50
N PRO A 79 22.95 -10.24 10.41
CA PRO A 79 22.44 -11.18 9.41
C PRO A 79 20.92 -11.40 9.53
N ARG A 80 20.28 -11.70 8.38
CA ARG A 80 18.85 -11.98 8.32
C ARG A 80 18.53 -13.22 9.15
N ILE A 81 17.37 -13.22 9.79
CA ILE A 81 16.83 -14.41 10.44
C ILE A 81 16.68 -15.57 9.43
N PRO A 82 16.66 -16.83 9.89
CA PRO A 82 16.41 -17.97 9.01
C PRO A 82 15.10 -17.82 8.24
N ASP A 83 15.09 -18.18 6.95
CA ASP A 83 13.91 -18.05 6.09
C ASP A 83 12.71 -18.85 6.62
N GLU A 84 12.97 -20.01 7.25
CA GLU A 84 11.98 -20.84 7.94
C GLU A 84 11.27 -20.14 9.12
N SER A 85 11.94 -19.15 9.73
CA SER A 85 11.42 -18.41 10.89
C SER A 85 10.57 -17.21 10.47
N ALA A 86 10.79 -16.67 9.29
CA ALA A 86 10.17 -15.42 8.85
C ALA A 86 8.64 -15.49 8.71
N PRO A 87 8.03 -16.56 8.14
CA PRO A 87 6.58 -16.68 8.07
C PRO A 87 5.92 -16.51 9.45
N HIS A 88 6.50 -17.15 10.48
CA HIS A 88 5.98 -17.06 11.84
C HIS A 88 6.08 -15.65 12.43
N LEU A 89 7.16 -14.92 12.13
CA LEU A 89 7.27 -13.52 12.57
C LEU A 89 6.28 -12.59 11.83
N PHE A 90 6.05 -12.81 10.53
CA PHE A 90 5.01 -12.08 9.81
C PHE A 90 3.62 -12.38 10.37
N ASP A 91 3.33 -13.62 10.74
CA ASP A 91 2.07 -14.01 11.38
C ASP A 91 1.90 -13.35 12.75
N ILE A 92 2.95 -13.33 13.58
CA ILE A 92 2.94 -12.63 14.87
C ILE A 92 2.75 -11.13 14.68
N TYR A 93 3.39 -10.53 13.67
CA TYR A 93 3.23 -9.11 13.37
C TYR A 93 1.79 -8.78 12.97
N ARG A 94 1.24 -9.54 12.03
CA ARG A 94 -0.17 -9.40 11.60
C ARG A 94 -1.14 -9.59 12.76
N LEU A 95 -0.91 -10.59 13.63
CA LEU A 95 -1.69 -10.81 14.84
C LEU A 95 -1.66 -9.58 15.77
N CYS A 96 -0.47 -9.04 16.05
CA CYS A 96 -0.33 -7.85 16.90
C CYS A 96 -1.04 -6.63 16.31
N LEU A 97 -0.93 -6.41 14.98
CA LEU A 97 -1.61 -5.32 14.28
C LEU A 97 -3.14 -5.46 14.36
N ASN A 98 -3.66 -6.66 14.16
CA ASN A 98 -5.10 -6.93 14.27
C ASN A 98 -5.61 -6.72 15.69
N CYS A 99 -4.85 -7.12 16.71
CA CYS A 99 -5.20 -6.86 18.11
C CYS A 99 -5.19 -5.35 18.41
N LEU A 100 -4.19 -4.62 17.89
CA LEU A 100 -4.12 -3.17 18.06
C LEU A 100 -5.31 -2.46 17.38
N GLU A 101 -5.73 -2.90 16.19
CA GLU A 101 -6.91 -2.40 15.50
C GLU A 101 -8.18 -2.57 16.35
N CYS A 102 -8.33 -3.71 17.04
CA CYS A 102 -9.49 -3.99 17.91
C CYS A 102 -9.64 -2.99 19.06
N ILE A 103 -8.53 -2.43 19.55
CA ILE A 103 -8.51 -1.43 20.64
C ILE A 103 -8.31 0.00 20.15
N SER A 104 -8.29 0.23 18.84
CA SER A 104 -8.05 1.55 18.23
C SER A 104 -8.94 2.66 18.78
N SER A 105 -10.22 2.36 19.05
CA SER A 105 -11.18 3.32 19.63
C SER A 105 -10.80 3.86 21.02
N GLN A 106 -9.89 3.19 21.73
CA GLN A 106 -9.40 3.60 23.05
C GLN A 106 -8.06 4.32 23.00
N LEU A 107 -7.48 4.50 21.80
CA LEU A 107 -6.19 5.14 21.63
C LEU A 107 -6.36 6.62 21.36
N SER A 108 -5.67 7.45 22.14
CA SER A 108 -5.58 8.89 21.93
C SER A 108 -4.55 9.23 20.84
N CYS A 109 -4.70 8.66 19.65
CA CYS A 109 -3.77 8.84 18.52
C CYS A 109 -4.48 9.41 17.29
N LYS A 110 -3.70 9.73 16.25
CA LYS A 110 -4.28 10.15 14.98
C LYS A 110 -5.10 9.00 14.37
N PRO A 111 -6.17 9.28 13.60
CA PRO A 111 -7.07 8.25 13.07
C PRO A 111 -6.39 7.21 12.18
N TYR A 112 -5.23 7.53 11.60
CA TYR A 112 -4.47 6.69 10.70
C TYR A 112 -3.21 6.09 11.34
N THR A 113 -2.96 6.30 12.64
CA THR A 113 -1.73 5.80 13.32
C THR A 113 -1.60 4.28 13.21
N ILE A 114 -2.71 3.54 13.26
CA ILE A 114 -2.69 2.07 13.06
C ILE A 114 -2.30 1.71 11.63
N GLN A 115 -2.82 2.46 10.65
CA GLN A 115 -2.50 2.27 9.25
C GLN A 115 -1.02 2.59 8.96
N ALA A 116 -0.44 3.57 9.65
CA ALA A 116 1.00 3.83 9.61
C ALA A 116 1.84 2.64 10.13
N GLN A 117 1.37 1.92 11.16
CA GLN A 117 2.02 0.66 11.59
C GLN A 117 1.85 -0.45 10.55
N ARG A 118 0.70 -0.54 9.87
CA ARG A 118 0.50 -1.48 8.76
C ARG A 118 1.42 -1.19 7.57
N VAL A 119 1.67 0.08 7.25
CA VAL A 119 2.65 0.43 6.21
C VAL A 119 4.07 -0.01 6.56
N ARG A 120 4.48 0.07 7.83
CA ARG A 120 5.75 -0.55 8.27
C ARG A 120 5.78 -2.06 8.04
N TYR A 121 4.67 -2.76 8.26
CA TYR A 121 4.55 -4.18 7.96
C TYR A 121 4.63 -4.46 6.45
N ILE A 122 3.99 -3.65 5.62
CA ILE A 122 4.08 -3.70 4.15
C ILE A 122 5.55 -3.56 3.71
N HIS A 123 6.31 -2.60 4.24
CA HIS A 123 7.72 -2.46 3.90
C HIS A 123 8.57 -3.68 4.28
N CYS A 124 8.25 -4.34 5.41
CA CYS A 124 8.90 -5.60 5.76
C CYS A 124 8.55 -6.70 4.74
N LEU A 125 7.31 -6.78 4.26
CA LEU A 125 6.94 -7.73 3.20
C LEU A 125 7.72 -7.45 1.91
N GLU A 126 7.86 -6.18 1.53
CA GLU A 126 8.64 -5.78 0.35
C GLU A 126 10.12 -6.14 0.46
N SER A 127 10.74 -5.90 1.62
CA SER A 127 12.15 -6.26 1.83
C SER A 127 12.38 -7.77 1.85
N TRP A 128 11.30 -8.54 2.08
CA TRP A 128 11.27 -10.00 2.01
C TRP A 128 10.77 -10.53 0.66
N GLU A 129 10.58 -9.67 -0.34
CA GLU A 129 10.10 -10.00 -1.69
C GLU A 129 8.71 -10.64 -1.73
N LYS A 130 7.91 -10.46 -0.67
CA LYS A 130 6.52 -10.95 -0.56
C LYS A 130 5.54 -9.95 -1.19
N TYR A 131 5.72 -9.68 -2.48
CA TYR A 131 5.02 -8.59 -3.18
C TYR A 131 3.49 -8.79 -3.26
N GLU A 132 3.02 -10.03 -3.39
CA GLU A 132 1.58 -10.34 -3.41
C GLU A 132 0.92 -10.06 -2.05
N GLU A 133 1.58 -10.45 -0.96
CA GLU A 133 1.12 -10.16 0.41
C GLU A 133 1.14 -8.64 0.67
N ALA A 134 2.20 -7.95 0.23
CA ALA A 134 2.35 -6.50 0.38
C ALA A 134 1.26 -5.73 -0.38
N GLU A 135 0.94 -6.18 -1.60
CA GLU A 135 -0.14 -5.62 -2.39
C GLU A 135 -1.51 -5.79 -1.73
N CYS A 136 -1.83 -7.02 -1.30
CA CYS A 136 -3.10 -7.31 -0.62
C CYS A 136 -3.28 -6.43 0.63
N GLU A 137 -2.24 -6.32 1.45
CA GLU A 137 -2.27 -5.49 2.65
C GLU A 137 -2.38 -4.00 2.28
N GLY A 138 -1.64 -3.52 1.29
CA GLY A 138 -1.70 -2.13 0.83
C GLY A 138 -3.10 -1.71 0.35
N LEU A 139 -3.77 -2.56 -0.44
CA LEU A 139 -5.15 -2.33 -0.86
C LEU A 139 -6.13 -2.33 0.32
N SER A 140 -5.93 -3.22 1.29
CA SER A 140 -6.73 -3.26 2.53
C SER A 140 -6.57 -1.96 3.33
N VAL A 141 -5.33 -1.47 3.48
CA VAL A 141 -5.04 -0.21 4.18
C VAL A 141 -5.68 0.98 3.47
N LEU A 142 -5.54 1.10 2.14
CA LEU A 142 -6.18 2.19 1.38
C LEU A 142 -7.70 2.18 1.54
N LYS A 143 -8.31 0.99 1.51
CA LYS A 143 -9.74 0.83 1.76
C LYS A 143 -10.15 1.37 3.14
N VAL A 144 -9.41 1.01 4.19
CA VAL A 144 -9.69 1.49 5.56
C VAL A 144 -9.50 3.01 5.66
N LEU A 145 -8.44 3.56 5.07
CA LEU A 145 -8.19 5.02 5.05
C LEU A 145 -9.33 5.77 4.36
N ARG A 146 -9.79 5.27 3.20
CA ARG A 146 -10.90 5.83 2.45
C ARG A 146 -12.20 5.78 3.23
N ASP A 147 -12.55 4.62 3.78
CA ASP A 147 -13.80 4.43 4.51
C ASP A 147 -13.85 5.32 5.78
N ASN A 148 -12.70 5.50 6.45
CA ASN A 148 -12.56 6.39 7.61
C ASN A 148 -12.61 7.90 7.25
N ALA A 149 -12.20 8.27 6.03
CA ALA A 149 -12.31 9.65 5.55
C ALA A 149 -13.77 10.03 5.25
N ILE A 150 -14.54 9.11 4.67
CA ILE A 150 -15.96 9.32 4.32
C ILE A 150 -16.85 9.44 5.58
N GLY A 151 -16.48 8.79 6.68
CA GLY A 151 -17.29 8.73 7.91
C GLY A 151 -17.42 10.04 8.72
N LYS A 152 -16.75 11.13 8.33
CA LYS A 152 -16.71 12.39 9.11
C LYS A 152 -17.59 13.52 8.59
N THR A 153 -18.05 13.47 7.35
CA THR A 153 -18.96 14.48 6.77
C THR A 153 -20.43 14.07 6.93
N LYS A 154 -20.92 14.04 8.17
CA LYS A 154 -22.37 13.88 8.46
C LYS A 154 -23.24 15.05 7.97
N ALA A 155 -22.67 16.08 7.35
CA ALA A 155 -23.40 17.24 6.82
C ALA A 155 -23.85 17.08 5.36
N GLU A 156 -23.30 16.15 4.57
CA GLU A 156 -23.54 16.12 3.11
C GLU A 156 -24.42 14.95 2.61
N THR A 157 -24.93 14.12 3.52
CA THR A 157 -25.68 12.90 3.15
C THR A 157 -27.10 13.15 2.61
N LYS A 158 -27.50 14.42 2.38
CA LYS A 158 -28.84 14.74 1.82
C LYS A 158 -28.86 15.27 0.38
N LYS A 159 -27.71 15.51 -0.28
CA LYS A 159 -27.70 15.99 -1.68
C LYS A 159 -26.97 15.10 -2.70
N SER A 160 -26.13 14.16 -2.29
CA SER A 160 -25.37 13.32 -3.24
C SER A 160 -26.08 12.04 -3.71
N LYS A 161 -27.32 11.78 -3.26
CA LYS A 161 -28.07 10.58 -3.64
C LYS A 161 -28.60 10.58 -5.08
N LEU A 162 -28.26 11.59 -5.90
CA LEU A 162 -28.79 11.75 -7.25
C LEU A 162 -27.75 11.74 -8.38
N VAL A 163 -26.45 11.62 -8.07
CA VAL A 163 -25.42 11.42 -9.11
C VAL A 163 -24.49 10.31 -8.66
N VAL A 164 -24.93 9.07 -8.89
CA VAL A 164 -24.03 7.92 -8.91
C VAL A 164 -23.18 8.05 -10.17
N SER A 165 -22.08 8.79 -10.08
CA SER A 165 -21.01 8.67 -11.06
C SER A 165 -20.28 7.35 -10.78
N THR A 166 -20.20 6.52 -11.81
CA THR A 166 -19.71 5.14 -11.84
C THR A 166 -18.21 4.97 -11.55
N GLN A 167 -17.52 5.99 -11.03
CA GLN A 167 -16.11 5.93 -10.64
C GLN A 167 -16.01 5.76 -9.13
N GLN A 168 -15.77 4.52 -8.69
CA GLN A 168 -15.36 4.25 -7.31
C GLN A 168 -13.93 4.75 -7.14
N HIS A 169 -13.76 5.94 -6.55
CA HIS A 169 -12.44 6.41 -6.17
C HIS A 169 -11.78 5.43 -5.19
N LEU A 170 -10.53 5.07 -5.50
CA LEU A 170 -9.76 4.09 -4.73
C LEU A 170 -9.04 4.76 -3.56
N LEU A 171 -8.71 6.05 -3.70
CA LEU A 171 -8.14 6.88 -2.65
C LEU A 171 -9.21 7.66 -1.86
N PRO A 172 -8.89 8.10 -0.63
CA PRO A 172 -9.67 9.15 0.03
C PRO A 172 -9.81 10.37 -0.88
N GLN A 173 -10.89 11.16 -0.73
CA GLN A 173 -10.98 12.44 -1.42
C GLN A 173 -10.03 13.44 -0.76
N LEU A 174 -9.21 14.10 -1.57
CA LEU A 174 -8.33 15.16 -1.10
C LEU A 174 -9.19 16.39 -0.78
N ALA A 175 -9.25 16.78 0.49
CA ALA A 175 -9.93 18.01 0.89
C ALA A 175 -9.14 19.24 0.42
N GLU A 176 -9.84 20.33 0.08
CA GLU A 176 -9.22 21.54 -0.48
C GLU A 176 -8.37 22.32 0.54
N GLU A 177 -8.57 22.11 1.86
CA GLU A 177 -7.85 22.84 2.90
C GLU A 177 -7.20 21.94 3.96
N ASN A 178 -5.92 22.20 4.22
CA ASN A 178 -5.13 21.74 5.37
C ASN A 178 -5.10 20.21 5.60
N VAL A 179 -4.77 19.46 4.55
CA VAL A 179 -4.53 18.01 4.64
C VAL A 179 -3.25 17.75 5.44
N ASP A 180 -3.34 16.86 6.44
CA ASP A 180 -2.20 16.43 7.26
C ASP A 180 -1.12 15.79 6.36
N GLN A 181 0.08 16.36 6.36
CA GLN A 181 1.21 15.89 5.54
C GLN A 181 1.58 14.44 5.83
N GLU A 182 1.47 13.98 7.07
CA GLU A 182 1.78 12.58 7.44
C GLU A 182 0.69 11.62 6.90
N PHE A 183 -0.56 12.07 6.85
CA PHE A 183 -1.64 11.32 6.20
C PHE A 183 -1.43 11.25 4.68
N ALA A 184 -1.06 12.38 4.06
CA ALA A 184 -0.75 12.40 2.63
C ALA A 184 0.44 11.51 2.29
N LEU A 185 1.49 11.55 3.11
CA LEU A 185 2.67 10.70 2.96
C LEU A 185 2.27 9.22 2.97
N LEU A 186 1.41 8.83 3.93
CA LEU A 186 0.92 7.47 4.05
C LEU A 186 0.20 7.00 2.78
N VAL A 187 -0.71 7.81 2.24
CA VAL A 187 -1.46 7.49 1.01
C VAL A 187 -0.51 7.33 -0.17
N VAL A 188 0.40 8.29 -0.37
CA VAL A 188 1.36 8.27 -1.48
C VAL A 188 2.28 7.05 -1.37
N GLU A 189 2.82 6.78 -0.18
CA GLU A 189 3.73 5.66 0.07
C GLU A 189 3.08 4.31 -0.28
N ILE A 190 1.82 4.09 0.11
CA ILE A 190 1.10 2.86 -0.23
C ILE A 190 0.93 2.74 -1.75
N VAL A 191 0.49 3.80 -2.44
CA VAL A 191 0.30 3.75 -3.90
C VAL A 191 1.61 3.47 -4.63
N VAL A 192 2.70 4.10 -4.20
CA VAL A 192 4.05 3.83 -4.74
C VAL A 192 4.45 2.37 -4.53
N THR A 193 4.19 1.81 -3.35
CA THR A 193 4.41 0.39 -3.07
C THR A 193 3.54 -0.52 -3.95
N LEU A 194 2.27 -0.18 -4.20
CA LEU A 194 1.39 -0.96 -5.08
C LEU A 194 1.92 -0.99 -6.53
N VAL A 195 2.37 0.15 -7.06
CA VAL A 195 2.98 0.24 -8.38
C VAL A 195 4.27 -0.59 -8.44
N LYS A 196 5.10 -0.52 -7.39
CA LYS A 196 6.29 -1.36 -7.27
C LYS A 196 5.95 -2.84 -7.27
N CYS A 197 5.00 -3.29 -6.45
CA CYS A 197 4.57 -4.69 -6.37
C CYS A 197 4.05 -5.18 -7.73
N ALA A 198 3.20 -4.39 -8.40
CA ALA A 198 2.68 -4.74 -9.72
C ALA A 198 3.78 -4.90 -10.78
N SER A 199 4.83 -4.09 -10.70
CA SER A 199 5.99 -4.19 -11.60
C SER A 199 6.86 -5.43 -11.38
N LEU A 200 6.80 -6.02 -10.19
CA LEU A 200 7.61 -7.15 -9.75
C LEU A 200 6.86 -8.49 -9.88
N ILE A 201 5.54 -8.50 -9.67
CA ILE A 201 4.68 -9.68 -9.85
C ILE A 201 4.57 -10.07 -11.33
N GLN A 202 4.40 -9.08 -12.23
CA GLN A 202 4.35 -9.21 -13.71
C GLN A 202 3.29 -10.16 -14.31
N ASN A 203 2.60 -10.98 -13.51
CA ASN A 203 1.57 -11.92 -13.95
C ASN A 203 0.14 -11.51 -13.55
N LYS A 204 -0.14 -10.21 -13.49
CA LYS A 204 -1.47 -9.70 -13.10
C LYS A 204 -2.46 -9.77 -14.26
N ALA A 205 -3.76 -9.81 -13.94
CA ALA A 205 -4.81 -9.70 -14.95
C ALA A 205 -4.85 -8.28 -15.55
N VAL A 206 -5.30 -8.15 -16.80
CA VAL A 206 -5.39 -6.86 -17.52
C VAL A 206 -6.28 -5.85 -16.78
N SER A 207 -7.35 -6.30 -16.12
CA SER A 207 -8.23 -5.46 -15.32
C SER A 207 -7.53 -4.85 -14.09
N GLU A 208 -6.57 -5.57 -13.49
CA GLU A 208 -5.82 -5.08 -12.34
C GLU A 208 -4.89 -3.93 -12.71
N TYR A 209 -4.35 -3.94 -13.94
CA TYR A 209 -3.56 -2.83 -14.46
C TYR A 209 -4.40 -1.57 -14.72
N HIS A 210 -5.67 -1.69 -15.11
CA HIS A 210 -6.54 -0.52 -15.22
C HIS A 210 -6.75 0.14 -13.85
N GLY A 211 -7.10 -0.64 -12.83
CA GLY A 211 -7.25 -0.10 -11.46
C GLY A 211 -5.95 0.50 -10.91
N LEU A 212 -4.80 -0.08 -11.25
CA LEU A 212 -3.50 0.50 -10.91
C LEU A 212 -3.26 1.85 -11.60
N LEU A 213 -3.64 1.98 -12.87
CA LEU A 213 -3.50 3.24 -13.59
C LEU A 213 -4.39 4.33 -13.00
N ASP A 214 -5.62 3.97 -12.61
CA ASP A 214 -6.52 4.90 -11.92
C ASP A 214 -5.93 5.35 -10.59
N LEU A 215 -5.32 4.46 -9.81
CA LEU A 215 -4.58 4.83 -8.58
C LEU A 215 -3.44 5.82 -8.85
N VAL A 216 -2.67 5.63 -9.93
CA VAL A 216 -1.59 6.56 -10.32
C VAL A 216 -2.12 7.94 -10.64
N LYS A 217 -3.24 8.02 -11.36
CA LYS A 217 -3.91 9.29 -11.69
C LYS A 217 -4.48 9.96 -10.43
N GLU A 218 -5.11 9.18 -9.55
CA GLU A 218 -5.70 9.67 -8.29
C GLU A 218 -4.67 10.17 -7.28
N VAL A 219 -3.47 9.56 -7.23
CA VAL A 219 -2.43 9.96 -6.28
C VAL A 219 -1.68 11.23 -6.71
N ALA A 220 -1.72 11.59 -8.00
CA ALA A 220 -0.99 12.75 -8.53
C ALA A 220 -1.16 14.06 -7.73
N PRO A 221 -2.38 14.50 -7.33
CA PRO A 221 -2.54 15.70 -6.50
C PRO A 221 -1.98 15.56 -5.08
N TRP A 222 -1.87 14.35 -4.53
CA TRP A 222 -1.37 14.10 -3.18
C TRP A 222 0.12 14.41 -3.04
N PHE A 223 0.90 14.25 -4.11
CA PHE A 223 2.32 14.61 -4.13
C PHE A 223 2.57 16.09 -3.79
N LYS A 224 1.61 16.98 -4.10
CA LYS A 224 1.73 18.42 -3.84
C LYS A 224 1.60 18.79 -2.35
N VAL A 225 1.08 17.87 -1.53
CA VAL A 225 0.92 18.06 -0.07
C VAL A 225 2.22 17.72 0.67
N LEU A 226 3.09 16.93 0.04
CA LEU A 226 4.33 16.47 0.66
C LEU A 226 5.39 17.57 0.67
N ASP A 227 6.34 17.48 1.60
CA ASP A 227 7.57 18.27 1.51
C ASP A 227 8.38 17.87 0.27
N ALA A 228 9.20 18.80 -0.23
CA ALA A 228 9.95 18.62 -1.47
C ALA A 228 10.84 17.37 -1.48
N ASN A 229 11.38 16.96 -0.33
CA ASN A 229 12.25 15.79 -0.24
C ASN A 229 11.45 14.48 -0.30
N ALA A 230 10.36 14.37 0.46
CA ALA A 230 9.46 13.23 0.37
C ALA A 230 8.81 13.11 -1.02
N GLN A 231 8.39 14.24 -1.59
CA GLN A 231 7.83 14.32 -2.93
C GLN A 231 8.82 13.79 -3.98
N ASP A 232 10.05 14.33 -4.04
CA ASP A 232 11.06 13.93 -5.01
C ASP A 232 11.39 12.43 -4.88
N LYS A 233 11.64 11.96 -3.65
CA LYS A 233 11.99 10.56 -3.39
C LYS A 233 10.90 9.61 -3.85
N LEU A 234 9.66 9.82 -3.43
CA LEU A 234 8.55 8.92 -3.74
C LEU A 234 8.15 9.01 -5.22
N HIS A 235 8.22 10.19 -5.83
CA HIS A 235 7.89 10.38 -7.24
C HIS A 235 8.90 9.69 -8.16
N ARG A 236 10.20 9.74 -7.82
CA ARG A 236 11.24 8.96 -8.53
C ARG A 236 10.97 7.46 -8.48
N VAL A 237 10.55 6.95 -7.33
CA VAL A 237 10.23 5.53 -7.16
C VAL A 237 8.99 5.17 -8.00
N LEU A 238 7.95 6.00 -7.95
CA LEU A 238 6.75 5.85 -8.79
C LEU A 238 7.11 5.75 -10.28
N VAL A 239 7.83 6.75 -10.78
CA VAL A 239 8.24 6.83 -12.19
C VAL A 239 9.06 5.61 -12.60
N THR A 240 10.00 5.17 -11.75
CA THR A 240 10.85 4.02 -12.04
C THR A 240 10.03 2.75 -12.28
N TYR A 241 9.07 2.45 -11.40
CA TYR A 241 8.28 1.23 -11.50
C TYR A 241 7.14 1.34 -12.53
N LEU A 242 6.57 2.53 -12.72
CA LEU A 242 5.62 2.79 -13.79
C LEU A 242 6.26 2.62 -15.18
N ASN A 243 7.48 3.11 -15.36
CA ASN A 243 8.27 2.90 -16.57
C ASN A 243 8.55 1.42 -16.82
N ARG A 244 8.85 0.66 -15.75
CA ARG A 244 9.05 -0.79 -15.84
C ARG A 244 7.78 -1.51 -16.30
N ILE A 245 6.62 -1.20 -15.70
CA ILE A 245 5.33 -1.78 -16.11
C ILE A 245 5.04 -1.47 -17.57
N THR A 246 5.24 -0.21 -17.97
CA THR A 246 5.04 0.23 -19.35
C THR A 246 5.91 -0.58 -20.32
N MET A 247 7.20 -0.77 -20.02
CA MET A 247 8.08 -1.58 -20.87
C MET A 247 7.69 -3.05 -20.91
N THR A 248 7.19 -3.62 -19.80
CA THR A 248 6.64 -4.98 -19.79
C THR A 248 5.44 -5.08 -20.71
N MET A 249 4.56 -4.08 -20.73
CA MET A 249 3.41 -4.04 -21.63
C MET A 249 3.82 -3.97 -23.11
N PHE A 250 4.81 -3.13 -23.44
CA PHE A 250 5.41 -3.08 -24.78
C PHE A 250 6.18 -4.36 -25.14
N GLY A 251 6.48 -5.24 -24.18
CA GLY A 251 7.09 -6.54 -24.42
C GLY A 251 6.09 -7.64 -24.78
N ASP A 252 4.80 -7.46 -24.48
CA ASP A 252 3.79 -8.51 -24.62
C ASP A 252 2.42 -7.97 -25.08
N PHE A 253 2.34 -7.58 -26.36
CA PHE A 253 1.08 -7.13 -26.96
C PHE A 253 0.07 -8.25 -27.20
N THR A 254 0.44 -9.52 -26.95
CA THR A 254 -0.54 -10.63 -26.98
C THR A 254 -1.42 -10.61 -25.75
N LYS A 255 -0.87 -10.18 -24.61
CA LYS A 255 -1.57 -10.06 -23.33
C LYS A 255 -2.25 -8.70 -23.14
N PHE A 256 -1.61 -7.60 -23.57
CA PHE A 256 -2.08 -6.25 -23.29
C PHE A 256 -2.77 -5.62 -24.49
N SER A 257 -3.96 -5.06 -24.28
CA SER A 257 -4.67 -4.30 -25.32
C SER A 257 -3.94 -3.00 -25.67
N GLY A 258 -3.96 -2.62 -26.95
CA GLY A 258 -3.30 -1.39 -27.42
C GLY A 258 -3.79 -0.13 -26.70
N ASP A 259 -5.06 -0.10 -26.28
CA ASP A 259 -5.62 1.03 -25.53
C ASP A 259 -4.97 1.17 -24.15
N LEU A 260 -4.83 0.08 -23.40
CA LEU A 260 -4.20 0.09 -22.08
C LEU A 260 -2.72 0.46 -22.18
N VAL A 261 -1.99 -0.14 -23.13
CA VAL A 261 -0.57 0.19 -23.37
C VAL A 261 -0.40 1.68 -23.66
N ARG A 262 -1.29 2.24 -24.48
CA ARG A 262 -1.28 3.67 -24.80
C ARG A 262 -1.53 4.53 -23.57
N GLU A 263 -2.51 4.20 -22.73
CA GLU A 263 -2.77 5.00 -21.53
C GLU A 263 -1.61 4.95 -20.53
N PHE A 264 -1.03 3.78 -20.29
CA PHE A 264 0.17 3.64 -19.46
C PHE A 264 1.35 4.43 -20.02
N CYS A 265 1.56 4.39 -21.34
CA CYS A 265 2.59 5.16 -22.01
C CYS A 265 2.40 6.67 -21.79
N LYS A 266 1.17 7.17 -21.97
CA LYS A 266 0.82 8.58 -21.75
C LYS A 266 1.10 9.01 -20.31
N GLU A 267 0.63 8.21 -19.36
CA GLU A 267 0.80 8.48 -17.94
C GLU A 267 2.27 8.43 -17.54
N ALA A 268 3.02 7.41 -17.97
CA ALA A 268 4.45 7.29 -17.68
C ALA A 268 5.25 8.49 -18.18
N LEU A 269 5.01 8.94 -19.43
CA LEU A 269 5.68 10.12 -19.99
C LEU A 269 5.29 11.40 -19.24
N CYS A 270 4.01 11.56 -18.86
CA CYS A 270 3.54 12.68 -18.04
C CYS A 270 4.25 12.71 -16.67
N GLN A 271 4.34 11.55 -16.01
CA GLN A 271 4.98 11.44 -14.70
C GLN A 271 6.49 11.70 -14.77
N ILE A 272 7.19 11.23 -15.82
CA ILE A 272 8.60 11.56 -16.04
C ILE A 272 8.80 13.06 -16.19
N LYS A 273 8.02 13.70 -17.07
CA LYS A 273 8.09 15.14 -17.35
C LYS A 273 7.93 15.98 -16.08
N ASN A 274 7.01 15.57 -15.20
CA ASN A 274 6.71 16.28 -13.95
C ASN A 274 7.65 15.90 -12.79
N SER A 275 8.60 15.00 -13.02
CA SER A 275 9.55 14.54 -11.99
C SER A 275 10.93 15.15 -12.19
N SER A 276 11.81 14.96 -11.21
CA SER A 276 13.23 15.28 -11.34
C SER A 276 13.97 14.43 -12.39
N LEU A 277 13.31 13.41 -12.98
CA LEU A 277 13.87 12.51 -13.99
C LEU A 277 13.52 12.95 -15.41
N ASN A 278 13.11 14.20 -15.62
CA ASN A 278 12.75 14.71 -16.95
C ASN A 278 13.89 14.55 -17.98
N ASP A 279 15.15 14.58 -17.54
CA ASP A 279 16.31 14.29 -18.38
C ASP A 279 16.29 12.87 -19.00
N GLN A 280 15.60 11.92 -18.37
CA GLN A 280 15.44 10.55 -18.85
C GLN A 280 14.30 10.38 -19.86
N LEU A 281 13.47 11.42 -20.10
CA LEU A 281 12.30 11.35 -20.96
C LEU A 281 12.65 10.88 -22.38
N PHE A 282 13.64 11.50 -23.02
CA PHE A 282 14.07 11.11 -24.38
C PHE A 282 14.60 9.68 -24.43
N LYS A 283 15.34 9.26 -23.40
CA LYS A 283 15.87 7.89 -23.29
C LYS A 283 14.74 6.88 -23.17
N PHE A 284 13.71 7.19 -22.38
CA PHE A 284 12.56 6.33 -22.20
C PHE A 284 11.68 6.26 -23.46
N ALA A 285 11.37 7.42 -24.05
CA ALA A 285 10.66 7.51 -25.32
C ALA A 285 11.35 6.72 -26.44
N ARG A 286 12.69 6.82 -26.55
CA ARG A 286 13.47 6.02 -27.50
C ARG A 286 13.32 4.52 -27.25
N LYS A 287 13.35 4.07 -25.99
CA LYS A 287 13.14 2.64 -25.65
C LYS A 287 11.77 2.16 -26.09
N ILE A 288 10.71 2.96 -25.87
CA ILE A 288 9.35 2.64 -26.33
C ILE A 288 9.34 2.48 -27.85
N CYS A 289 9.87 3.46 -28.59
CA CYS A 289 9.96 3.37 -30.05
C CYS A 289 10.71 2.11 -30.50
N SER A 290 11.87 1.82 -29.91
CA SER A 290 12.64 0.61 -30.25
C SER A 290 11.85 -0.68 -29.98
N SER A 291 11.12 -0.77 -28.87
CA SER A 291 10.26 -1.92 -28.58
C SER A 291 9.14 -2.06 -29.61
N ILE A 292 8.47 -0.95 -29.96
CA ILE A 292 7.43 -0.93 -30.99
C ILE A 292 7.96 -1.42 -32.35
N PHE A 293 9.09 -0.87 -32.82
CA PHE A 293 9.66 -1.20 -34.13
C PHE A 293 10.27 -2.60 -34.20
N SER A 294 10.56 -3.22 -33.05
CA SER A 294 11.04 -4.61 -33.00
C SER A 294 9.92 -5.63 -33.14
N GLN A 295 8.65 -5.20 -33.15
CA GLN A 295 7.51 -6.08 -33.29
C GLN A 295 6.98 -6.16 -34.72
N GLU A 296 6.40 -7.30 -35.08
CA GLU A 296 5.64 -7.45 -36.33
C GLU A 296 4.43 -6.51 -36.30
N LEU A 297 4.48 -5.43 -37.09
CA LEU A 297 3.48 -4.36 -37.13
C LEU A 297 2.04 -4.87 -37.29
N GLU A 298 1.85 -6.02 -37.94
CA GLU A 298 0.54 -6.63 -38.21
C GLU A 298 -0.23 -7.09 -36.96
N LYS A 299 0.46 -7.28 -35.83
CA LYS A 299 -0.14 -7.74 -34.56
C LYS A 299 -0.49 -6.61 -33.60
N CYS A 300 -0.24 -5.36 -33.98
CA CYS A 300 -0.15 -4.22 -33.08
C CYS A 300 -1.27 -3.18 -33.35
N PHE A 301 -2.51 -3.51 -32.97
CA PHE A 301 -3.62 -2.54 -32.99
C PHE A 301 -3.36 -1.40 -31.99
N GLY A 302 -3.40 -0.13 -32.43
CA GLY A 302 -3.20 1.06 -31.58
C GLY A 302 -1.76 1.55 -31.41
N VAL A 303 -0.79 0.91 -32.09
CA VAL A 303 0.62 1.32 -32.04
C VAL A 303 0.89 2.67 -32.70
N VAL A 304 0.18 3.00 -33.79
CA VAL A 304 0.36 4.27 -34.51
C VAL A 304 0.01 5.46 -33.62
N ASP A 305 -1.09 5.40 -32.87
CA ASP A 305 -1.50 6.46 -31.94
C ASP A 305 -0.51 6.61 -30.78
N THR A 306 0.01 5.49 -30.30
CA THR A 306 1.02 5.46 -29.24
C THR A 306 2.33 6.08 -29.72
N LEU A 307 2.80 5.70 -30.90
CA LEU A 307 3.99 6.28 -31.54
C LEU A 307 3.83 7.77 -31.79
N LYS A 308 2.67 8.19 -32.31
CA LYS A 308 2.34 9.60 -32.51
C LYS A 308 2.43 10.37 -31.21
N TYR A 309 1.82 9.87 -30.13
CA TYR A 309 1.90 10.52 -28.82
C TYR A 309 3.33 10.63 -28.29
N VAL A 310 4.15 9.57 -28.42
CA VAL A 310 5.55 9.59 -27.99
C VAL A 310 6.33 10.66 -28.76
N LEU A 311 6.17 10.72 -30.09
CA LEU A 311 6.83 11.70 -30.95
C LEU A 311 6.36 13.14 -30.66
N ASP A 312 5.05 13.35 -30.48
CA ASP A 312 4.48 14.65 -30.12
C ASP A 312 5.00 15.12 -28.76
N THR A 313 5.11 14.21 -27.78
CA THR A 313 5.67 14.51 -26.45
C THR A 313 7.15 14.90 -26.54
N MET A 314 7.95 14.15 -27.29
CA MET A 314 9.36 14.49 -27.53
C MET A 314 9.51 15.84 -28.23
N ALA A 315 8.68 16.12 -29.23
CA ALA A 315 8.70 17.37 -29.99
C ALA A 315 8.30 18.58 -29.13
N ALA A 316 7.38 18.39 -28.17
CA ALA A 316 6.96 19.44 -27.25
C ALA A 316 8.07 19.83 -26.25
N GLU A 317 8.93 18.89 -25.84
CA GLU A 317 10.04 19.12 -24.90
C GLU A 317 11.30 19.70 -25.57
N MET A 318 11.37 19.69 -26.90
CA MET A 318 12.46 20.31 -27.66
C MET A 318 12.25 21.81 -27.95
N LYS A 319 11.08 22.37 -27.60
CA LYS A 319 10.73 23.79 -27.78
C LYS A 319 11.01 24.58 -26.51
#